data_AF-A0A7W0JDN8-F1
#
_entry.id   AF-A0A7W0JDN8-F1
#
_cell.length_a   1.000
_cell.length_b   1.000
_cell.length_c   1.000
_cell.angle_alpha   90.00
_cell.angle_beta   90.00
_cell.angle_gamma   90.00
#
_symmetry.space_group_name_H-M   'P 1'
#
loop_
_entity.id
_entity.type
_entity.pdbx_description
1 polymer ?
#
loop_
_entity_poly.entity_id
_entity_poly.type
_entity_poly.pdbx_seq_one_letter_code
_entity_poly.pdbx_strand_id
1 'polypeptide(L)'
;MRPLHFLNKTRYKFLGLILIVCALYGTGRLYYRITDGFTESNIQYQIPYDSRWDVVPLAEGDKKAVEQILNQDYHYLGKGCQSYVFASDDGEYVIKFFKYQRFRPQAWLDNFAFIPPLDSYRLRKIEKKKHKLDNVFASWKMAYEDLQPETGVLYVHLNKVGGWGKKLVIYDKMGLKHELDLNSLEFMVQKKANMLCSELIKFKQTNDLVSGKNLIDSLLTLLLSEYARGYADNDHALMQNTGVYRDKPIHIDVGQFVKNSIASDPKVYRQELFSKMWKFRIWLRKEYPELADYTDERLSEAIGPSFATLTPQLNKSSMGRIPANATF
;
A
#
# COMPACT_ATOMS: atom_id res chain seq x y z
N MET A 1 -53.34 -30.49 30.53
CA MET A 1 -52.34 -29.42 30.77
C MET A 1 -50.91 -29.96 30.59
N ARG A 2 -50.39 -30.05 29.36
CA ARG A 2 -48.92 -30.19 29.11
C ARG A 2 -48.48 -29.57 27.74
N PRO A 3 -48.61 -28.25 27.49
CA PRO A 3 -47.91 -27.64 26.34
C PRO A 3 -46.81 -26.64 26.70
N LEU A 4 -46.74 -26.11 27.94
CA LEU A 4 -45.81 -25.01 28.25
C LEU A 4 -44.36 -25.44 28.52
N HIS A 5 -44.10 -26.68 28.95
CA HIS A 5 -42.75 -27.08 29.38
C HIS A 5 -41.80 -27.44 28.21
N PHE A 6 -42.35 -27.83 27.05
CA PHE A 6 -41.57 -28.21 25.87
C PHE A 6 -41.03 -26.99 25.09
N LEU A 7 -41.82 -25.91 25.05
CA LEU A 7 -41.45 -24.64 24.40
C LEU A 7 -40.22 -23.97 25.06
N ASN A 8 -40.05 -24.10 26.37
CA ASN A 8 -38.90 -23.50 27.08
C ASN A 8 -37.57 -24.20 26.76
N LYS A 9 -37.55 -25.54 26.64
CA LYS A 9 -36.30 -26.29 26.38
C LYS A 9 -35.73 -26.01 24.98
N THR A 10 -36.60 -25.83 23.99
CA THR A 10 -36.18 -25.47 22.61
C THR A 10 -35.68 -24.02 22.55
N ARG A 11 -36.27 -23.09 23.31
CA ARG A 11 -35.80 -21.71 23.42
C ARG A 11 -34.39 -21.60 24.02
N TYR A 12 -34.10 -22.34 25.11
CA TYR A 12 -32.75 -22.34 25.70
C TYR A 12 -31.70 -22.94 24.76
N LYS A 13 -32.04 -23.99 23.99
CA LYS A 13 -31.12 -24.54 22.98
C LYS A 13 -30.84 -23.54 21.85
N PHE A 14 -31.87 -22.84 21.38
CA PHE A 14 -31.72 -21.82 20.34
C PHE A 14 -30.89 -20.62 20.84
N LEU A 15 -31.16 -20.12 22.05
CA LEU A 15 -30.34 -19.09 22.69
C LEU A 15 -28.89 -19.53 22.89
N GLY A 16 -28.68 -20.77 23.33
CA GLY A 16 -27.35 -21.36 23.44
C GLY A 16 -26.60 -21.40 22.10
N LEU A 17 -27.28 -21.79 21.01
CA LEU A 17 -26.70 -21.78 19.68
C LEU A 17 -26.33 -20.37 19.22
N ILE A 18 -27.21 -19.38 19.44
CA ILE A 18 -26.92 -17.96 19.13
C ILE A 18 -25.69 -17.50 19.91
N LEU A 19 -25.63 -17.78 21.22
CA LEU A 19 -24.48 -17.40 22.04
C LEU A 19 -23.18 -18.03 21.55
N ILE A 20 -23.20 -19.31 21.16
CA ILE A 20 -22.04 -20.00 20.57
C ILE A 20 -21.62 -19.32 19.26
N VAL A 21 -22.56 -19.05 18.35
CA VAL A 21 -22.25 -18.38 17.07
C VAL A 21 -21.69 -16.98 17.31
N CYS A 22 -22.30 -16.20 18.21
CA CYS A 22 -21.81 -14.87 18.60
C CYS A 22 -20.42 -14.94 19.26
N ALA A 23 -20.16 -15.92 20.12
CA ALA A 23 -18.88 -16.12 20.76
C ALA A 23 -17.79 -16.49 19.73
N LEU A 24 -18.07 -17.45 18.83
CA LEU A 24 -17.14 -17.82 17.76
C LEU A 24 -16.83 -16.64 16.84
N TYR A 25 -17.85 -15.88 16.44
CA TYR A 25 -17.67 -14.67 15.64
C TYR A 25 -16.86 -13.60 16.40
N GLY A 26 -17.20 -13.37 17.67
CA GLY A 26 -16.51 -12.42 18.55
C GLY A 26 -15.04 -12.77 18.74
N THR A 27 -14.73 -14.04 19.05
CA THR A 27 -13.37 -14.55 19.17
C THR A 27 -12.59 -14.41 17.87
N GLY A 28 -13.20 -14.72 16.72
CA GLY A 28 -12.56 -14.52 15.41
C GLY A 28 -12.23 -13.05 15.13
N ARG A 29 -13.15 -12.12 15.47
CA ARG A 29 -12.92 -10.68 15.34
C ARG A 29 -11.84 -10.18 16.30
N LEU A 30 -11.81 -10.69 17.52
CA LEU A 30 -10.77 -10.38 18.50
C LEU A 30 -9.40 -10.88 18.03
N TYR A 31 -9.31 -12.15 17.60
CA TYR A 31 -8.11 -12.74 17.03
C TYR A 31 -7.56 -11.89 15.87
N TYR A 32 -8.44 -11.49 14.94
CA TYR A 32 -8.02 -10.62 13.84
C TYR A 32 -7.56 -9.23 14.31
N ARG A 33 -8.13 -8.68 15.38
CA ARG A 33 -7.71 -7.38 15.92
C ARG A 33 -6.32 -7.46 16.57
N ILE A 34 -6.03 -8.54 17.29
CA ILE A 34 -4.75 -8.73 18.00
C ILE A 34 -3.60 -9.17 17.07
N THR A 35 -3.88 -9.95 16.02
CA THR A 35 -2.87 -10.42 15.05
C THR A 35 -2.80 -9.60 13.78
N ASP A 36 -3.81 -8.76 13.53
CA ASP A 36 -4.06 -8.15 12.24
C ASP A 36 -4.22 -9.14 11.07
N GLY A 37 -4.44 -10.43 11.37
CA GLY A 37 -4.53 -11.51 10.41
C GLY A 37 -3.19 -11.92 9.80
N PHE A 38 -2.06 -11.49 10.38
CA PHE A 38 -0.75 -11.97 9.97
C PHE A 38 -0.61 -13.46 10.25
N THR A 39 -0.09 -14.20 9.27
CA THR A 39 0.38 -15.58 9.36
C THR A 39 1.44 -15.77 8.27
N GLU A 40 2.40 -16.68 8.47
CA GLU A 40 3.42 -16.99 7.44
C GLU A 40 2.77 -17.49 6.12
N SER A 41 1.71 -18.30 6.23
CA SER A 41 0.95 -18.76 5.07
C SER A 41 0.29 -17.64 4.25
N ASN A 42 0.07 -16.47 4.86
CA ASN A 42 -0.49 -15.31 4.18
C ASN A 42 0.55 -14.50 3.41
N ILE A 43 1.86 -14.71 3.66
CA ILE A 43 2.97 -14.09 2.94
C ILE A 43 3.69 -15.04 1.99
N GLN A 44 3.42 -16.35 2.07
CA GLN A 44 3.97 -17.35 1.15
C GLN A 44 2.98 -17.69 0.06
N TYR A 45 3.37 -17.61 -1.21
CA TYR A 45 2.61 -18.15 -2.35
C TYR A 45 3.53 -18.84 -3.35
N GLN A 46 3.06 -19.92 -3.97
CA GLN A 46 3.82 -20.56 -5.04
C GLN A 46 3.48 -19.85 -6.36
N ILE A 47 4.40 -19.01 -6.81
CA ILE A 47 4.36 -18.35 -8.12
C ILE A 47 5.53 -18.91 -8.93
N PRO A 48 5.30 -19.39 -10.17
CA PRO A 48 6.39 -19.76 -11.04
C PRO A 48 7.23 -18.53 -11.39
N TYR A 49 8.50 -18.75 -11.74
CA TYR A 49 9.33 -17.72 -12.32
C TYR A 49 8.67 -17.12 -13.56
N ASP A 50 8.76 -15.79 -13.69
CA ASP A 50 8.25 -15.03 -14.82
C ASP A 50 9.20 -13.88 -15.13
N SER A 51 9.73 -13.84 -16.34
CA SER A 51 10.75 -12.86 -16.76
C SER A 51 10.25 -11.42 -16.73
N ARG A 52 8.93 -11.19 -16.75
CA ARG A 52 8.36 -9.83 -16.57
C ARG A 52 8.76 -9.22 -15.22
N TRP A 53 8.99 -10.06 -14.22
CA TRP A 53 9.32 -9.68 -12.84
C TRP A 53 10.82 -9.69 -12.54
N ASP A 54 11.66 -9.94 -13.55
CA ASP A 54 13.09 -9.68 -13.40
C ASP A 54 13.30 -8.20 -13.17
N VAL A 55 14.20 -7.89 -12.24
CA VAL A 55 14.52 -6.52 -11.86
C VAL A 55 15.98 -6.21 -12.11
N VAL A 56 16.29 -4.94 -12.33
CA VAL A 56 17.68 -4.48 -12.49
C VAL A 56 18.51 -4.93 -11.28
N PRO A 57 19.61 -5.69 -11.50
CA PRO A 57 20.49 -6.12 -10.41
C PRO A 57 21.06 -4.93 -9.64
N LEU A 58 21.19 -5.08 -8.32
CA LEU A 58 21.87 -4.09 -7.50
C LEU A 58 23.33 -3.97 -7.92
N ALA A 59 23.84 -2.74 -7.98
CA ALA A 59 25.28 -2.52 -8.01
C ALA A 59 25.92 -3.10 -6.74
N GLU A 60 27.18 -3.53 -6.81
CA GLU A 60 27.84 -4.24 -5.70
C GLU A 60 27.83 -3.43 -4.38
N GLY A 61 27.96 -2.10 -4.47
CA GLY A 61 27.85 -1.23 -3.30
C GLY A 61 26.45 -1.23 -2.67
N ASP A 62 25.41 -1.11 -3.49
CA ASP A 62 24.02 -1.12 -3.04
C ASP A 62 23.59 -2.49 -2.52
N LYS A 63 24.13 -3.57 -3.12
CA LYS A 63 23.91 -4.94 -2.64
C LYS A 63 24.41 -5.11 -1.21
N LYS A 64 25.61 -4.63 -0.89
CA LYS A 64 26.14 -4.66 0.48
C LYS A 64 25.31 -3.81 1.44
N ALA A 65 24.85 -2.64 1.00
CA ALA A 65 23.99 -1.79 1.83
C ALA A 65 22.65 -2.48 2.15
N VAL A 66 21.99 -3.08 1.15
CA VAL A 66 20.75 -3.84 1.36
C VAL A 66 21.00 -5.08 2.21
N GLU A 67 22.12 -5.77 2.03
CA GLU A 67 22.49 -6.91 2.86
C GLU A 67 22.63 -6.53 4.34
N GLN A 68 23.23 -5.37 4.64
CA GLN A 68 23.29 -4.84 6.01
C GLN A 68 21.90 -4.51 6.55
N ILE A 69 21.05 -3.88 5.74
CA ILE A 69 19.66 -3.57 6.10
C ILE A 69 18.90 -4.86 6.45
N LEU A 70 19.13 -5.95 5.74
CA LEU A 70 18.48 -7.25 5.98
C LEU A 70 19.07 -8.05 7.16
N ASN A 71 20.18 -7.62 7.75
CA ASN A 71 20.86 -8.32 8.86
C ASN A 71 20.38 -7.90 10.26
N GLN A 72 19.26 -7.19 10.35
CA GLN A 72 18.64 -6.80 11.62
C GLN A 72 17.28 -7.47 11.80
N ASP A 73 16.78 -7.45 13.03
CA ASP A 73 15.42 -7.90 13.30
C ASP A 73 14.41 -6.83 12.83
N TYR A 74 13.18 -7.29 12.63
CA TYR A 74 12.08 -6.44 12.17
C TYR A 74 10.82 -6.66 13.01
N HIS A 75 10.16 -5.57 13.38
CA HIS A 75 8.97 -5.58 14.22
C HIS A 75 7.73 -5.17 13.45
N TYR A 76 6.61 -5.84 13.67
CA TYR A 76 5.34 -5.53 13.03
C TYR A 76 4.97 -4.06 13.24
N LEU A 77 4.89 -3.30 12.15
CA LEU A 77 4.52 -1.89 12.15
C LEU A 77 3.04 -1.72 11.83
N GLY A 78 2.54 -2.51 10.88
CA GLY A 78 1.16 -2.39 10.42
C GLY A 78 0.87 -3.19 9.16
N LYS A 79 -0.25 -2.85 8.53
CA LYS A 79 -0.66 -3.47 7.26
C LYS A 79 -1.36 -2.47 6.36
N GLY A 80 -1.13 -2.64 5.07
CA GLY A 80 -1.95 -2.04 4.01
C GLY A 80 -2.98 -3.03 3.47
N CYS A 81 -3.62 -2.63 2.37
CA CYS A 81 -4.49 -3.52 1.59
C CYS A 81 -3.70 -4.68 1.00
N GLN A 82 -2.47 -4.43 0.53
CA GLN A 82 -1.69 -5.36 -0.29
C GLN A 82 -0.52 -6.02 0.46
N SER A 83 -0.01 -5.41 1.53
CA SER A 83 1.18 -5.88 2.25
C SER A 83 1.08 -5.80 3.77
N TYR A 84 1.84 -6.65 4.46
CA TYR A 84 2.22 -6.47 5.86
C TYR A 84 3.54 -5.70 5.91
N VAL A 85 3.69 -4.81 6.89
CA VAL A 85 4.84 -3.91 7.01
C VAL A 85 5.51 -4.15 8.35
N PHE A 86 6.81 -4.35 8.32
CA PHE A 86 7.64 -4.50 9.51
C PHE A 86 8.73 -3.44 9.49
N ALA A 87 8.95 -2.75 10.60
CA ALA A 87 10.01 -1.77 10.77
C ALA A 87 11.28 -2.44 11.27
N SER A 88 12.43 -2.03 10.77
CA SER A 88 13.72 -2.46 11.29
C SER A 88 13.95 -2.00 12.73
N ASP A 89 14.84 -2.69 13.45
CA ASP A 89 15.29 -2.33 14.80
C ASP A 89 15.87 -0.92 14.89
N ASP A 90 16.66 -0.51 13.90
CA ASP A 90 17.21 0.85 13.82
C ASP A 90 16.14 1.92 13.55
N GLY A 91 14.93 1.51 13.17
CA GLY A 91 13.81 2.39 12.88
C GLY A 91 13.89 3.15 11.56
N GLU A 92 14.91 2.93 10.73
CA GLU A 92 15.20 3.65 9.48
C GLU A 92 14.58 3.01 8.23
N TYR A 93 14.21 1.73 8.31
CA TYR A 93 13.73 0.95 7.17
C TYR A 93 12.43 0.21 7.48
N VAL A 94 11.75 -0.17 6.41
CA VAL A 94 10.65 -1.13 6.46
C VAL A 94 10.87 -2.23 5.45
N ILE A 95 10.48 -3.45 5.82
CA ILE A 95 10.30 -4.55 4.89
C ILE A 95 8.81 -4.82 4.74
N LYS A 96 8.39 -5.06 3.49
CA LYS A 96 6.99 -5.32 3.14
C LYS A 96 6.85 -6.67 2.48
N PHE A 97 5.92 -7.47 3.00
CA PHE A 97 5.56 -8.77 2.46
C PHE A 97 4.16 -8.73 1.87
N PHE A 98 3.95 -9.41 0.74
CA PHE A 98 2.64 -9.49 0.10
C PHE A 98 1.60 -10.19 0.98
N LYS A 99 0.35 -9.73 0.89
CA LYS A 99 -0.81 -10.35 1.56
C LYS A 99 -1.55 -11.24 0.58
N TYR A 100 -1.00 -12.43 0.31
CA TYR A 100 -1.53 -13.34 -0.70
C TYR A 100 -2.97 -13.80 -0.48
N GLN A 101 -3.49 -13.79 0.75
CA GLN A 101 -4.93 -13.98 1.00
C GLN A 101 -5.82 -12.99 0.22
N ARG A 102 -5.30 -11.81 -0.16
CA ARG A 102 -6.02 -10.83 -0.99
C ARG A 102 -5.96 -11.14 -2.48
N PHE A 103 -5.02 -11.98 -2.91
CA PHE A 103 -4.77 -12.37 -4.29
C PHE A 103 -5.15 -13.82 -4.59
N ARG A 104 -5.83 -14.50 -3.65
CA ARG A 104 -6.41 -15.83 -3.86
C ARG A 104 -7.94 -15.78 -3.84
N PRO A 105 -8.62 -16.68 -4.57
CA PRO A 105 -10.03 -16.99 -4.32
C PRO A 105 -10.23 -17.56 -2.92
N GLN A 106 -11.48 -17.59 -2.47
CA GLN A 106 -11.83 -18.29 -1.23
C GLN A 106 -11.70 -19.81 -1.45
N ALA A 107 -11.00 -20.51 -0.55
CA ALA A 107 -10.72 -21.95 -0.67
C ALA A 107 -11.98 -22.81 -0.81
N TRP A 108 -13.13 -22.40 -0.25
CA TRP A 108 -14.38 -23.14 -0.40
C TRP A 108 -14.88 -23.21 -1.85
N LEU A 109 -14.47 -22.28 -2.72
CA LEU A 109 -14.85 -22.32 -4.14
C LEU A 109 -14.29 -23.57 -4.83
N ASP A 110 -13.14 -24.07 -4.39
CA ASP A 110 -12.54 -25.28 -4.95
C ASP A 110 -13.40 -26.53 -4.63
N ASN A 111 -14.08 -26.54 -3.48
CA ASN A 111 -14.99 -27.65 -3.09
C ASN A 111 -16.22 -27.77 -4.00
N PHE A 112 -16.58 -26.72 -4.74
CA PHE A 112 -17.74 -26.70 -5.64
C PHE A 112 -17.35 -26.56 -7.11
N ALA A 113 -16.09 -26.82 -7.46
CA ALA A 113 -15.60 -26.73 -8.84
C ALA A 113 -16.24 -27.77 -9.79
N PHE A 114 -16.93 -28.79 -9.27
CA PHE A 114 -17.68 -29.75 -10.10
C PHE A 114 -18.99 -29.17 -10.67
N ILE A 115 -19.45 -28.01 -10.20
CA ILE A 115 -20.67 -27.34 -10.68
C ILE A 115 -20.27 -26.31 -11.76
N PRO A 116 -20.61 -26.49 -13.05
CA PRO A 116 -20.03 -25.69 -14.13
C PRO A 116 -20.20 -24.16 -14.01
N PRO A 117 -21.37 -23.63 -13.59
CA PRO A 117 -21.51 -22.19 -13.32
C PRO A 117 -20.62 -21.67 -12.19
N LEU A 118 -20.40 -22.47 -11.14
CA LEU A 118 -19.55 -22.10 -10.01
C LEU A 118 -18.08 -22.17 -10.38
N ASP A 119 -17.67 -23.15 -11.19
CA ASP A 119 -16.30 -23.22 -11.70
C ASP A 119 -15.98 -22.05 -12.64
N SER A 120 -16.91 -21.71 -13.54
CA SER A 120 -16.79 -20.52 -14.39
C SER A 120 -16.62 -19.24 -13.55
N TYR A 121 -17.36 -19.11 -12.45
CA TYR A 121 -17.21 -18.01 -11.51
C TYR A 121 -15.86 -18.02 -10.78
N ARG A 122 -15.40 -19.20 -10.36
CA ARG A 122 -14.09 -19.42 -9.72
C ARG A 122 -12.95 -19.02 -10.64
N LEU A 123 -12.95 -19.49 -11.89
CA LEU A 123 -11.95 -19.15 -12.90
C LEU A 123 -11.89 -17.64 -13.17
N ARG A 124 -13.04 -16.97 -13.34
CA ARG A 124 -13.08 -15.50 -13.47
C ARG A 124 -12.50 -14.78 -12.24
N LYS A 125 -12.73 -15.32 -11.04
CA LYS A 125 -12.16 -14.78 -9.80
C LYS A 125 -10.65 -14.98 -9.74
N ILE A 126 -10.14 -16.15 -10.12
CA ILE A 126 -8.71 -16.45 -10.21
C ILE A 126 -8.06 -15.43 -11.14
N GLU A 127 -8.59 -15.27 -12.36
CA GLU A 127 -8.04 -14.36 -13.35
C GLU A 127 -8.02 -12.90 -12.85
N LYS A 128 -9.14 -12.44 -12.29
CA LYS A 128 -9.21 -11.09 -11.68
C LYS A 128 -8.20 -10.90 -10.56
N LYS A 129 -7.91 -11.93 -9.78
CA LYS A 129 -6.97 -11.88 -8.65
C LYS A 129 -5.51 -11.91 -9.14
N LYS A 130 -5.24 -12.71 -10.17
CA LYS A 130 -3.96 -12.75 -10.88
C LYS A 130 -3.63 -11.39 -11.48
N HIS A 131 -4.55 -10.79 -12.26
CA HIS A 131 -4.37 -9.44 -12.80
C HIS A 131 -4.10 -8.39 -11.70
N LYS A 132 -4.76 -8.51 -10.54
CA LYS A 132 -4.47 -7.62 -9.41
C LYS A 132 -3.07 -7.82 -8.84
N LEU A 133 -2.57 -9.05 -8.79
CA LEU A 133 -1.22 -9.35 -8.33
C LEU A 133 -0.19 -8.80 -9.33
N ASP A 134 -0.37 -9.08 -10.62
CA ASP A 134 0.48 -8.58 -11.71
C ASP A 134 0.59 -7.05 -11.67
N ASN A 135 -0.52 -6.33 -11.46
CA ASN A 135 -0.49 -4.88 -11.32
C ASN A 135 0.38 -4.40 -10.15
N VAL A 136 0.32 -5.08 -9.00
CA VAL A 136 1.12 -4.69 -7.83
C VAL A 136 2.59 -5.02 -8.06
N PHE A 137 2.90 -6.17 -8.68
CA PHE A 137 4.26 -6.54 -9.05
C PHE A 137 4.87 -5.52 -10.02
N ALA A 138 4.13 -5.14 -11.06
CA ALA A 138 4.55 -4.09 -12.00
C ALA A 138 4.79 -2.75 -11.29
N SER A 139 3.91 -2.38 -10.36
CA SER A 139 4.04 -1.15 -9.58
C SER A 139 5.25 -1.16 -8.64
N TRP A 140 5.54 -2.28 -7.96
CA TRP A 140 6.72 -2.43 -7.10
C TRP A 140 8.00 -2.42 -7.91
N LYS A 141 8.02 -3.09 -9.06
CA LYS A 141 9.15 -3.05 -10.00
C LYS A 141 9.43 -1.61 -10.46
N MET A 142 8.40 -0.89 -10.88
CA MET A 142 8.50 0.52 -11.28
C MET A 142 8.99 1.42 -10.16
N ALA A 143 8.51 1.19 -8.92
CA ALA A 143 8.98 1.91 -7.75
C ALA A 143 10.49 1.75 -7.53
N TYR A 144 11.00 0.53 -7.76
CA TYR A 144 12.41 0.19 -7.61
C TYR A 144 13.27 0.62 -8.81
N GLU A 145 12.79 0.55 -10.04
CA GLU A 145 13.62 0.82 -11.23
C GLU A 145 13.59 2.28 -11.64
N ASP A 146 12.45 2.95 -11.47
CA ASP A 146 12.20 4.27 -12.06
C ASP A 146 11.89 5.37 -11.04
N LEU A 147 11.44 5.01 -9.83
CA LEU A 147 10.91 5.96 -8.83
C LEU A 147 11.59 5.84 -7.45
N GLN A 148 12.84 5.37 -7.38
CA GLN A 148 13.54 5.23 -6.10
C GLN A 148 13.64 6.56 -5.32
N PRO A 149 13.90 7.72 -5.96
CA PRO A 149 13.93 9.00 -5.24
C PRO A 149 12.57 9.39 -4.66
N GLU A 150 11.49 9.13 -5.41
CA GLU A 150 10.12 9.48 -5.01
C GLU A 150 9.49 8.49 -4.04
N THR A 151 9.94 7.24 -4.02
CA THR A 151 9.34 6.18 -3.18
C THR A 151 10.23 5.77 -2.03
N GLY A 152 11.54 6.01 -2.10
CA GLY A 152 12.51 5.50 -1.13
C GLY A 152 12.65 3.97 -1.14
N VAL A 153 12.19 3.29 -2.20
CA VAL A 153 12.39 1.86 -2.39
C VAL A 153 13.87 1.59 -2.66
N LEU A 154 14.42 0.62 -1.95
CA LEU A 154 15.84 0.25 -2.01
C LEU A 154 16.05 -1.06 -2.74
N TYR A 155 15.08 -1.98 -2.63
CA TYR A 155 15.16 -3.29 -3.27
C TYR A 155 13.78 -3.95 -3.34
N VAL A 156 13.56 -4.76 -4.37
CA VAL A 156 12.41 -5.66 -4.50
C VAL A 156 12.89 -7.06 -4.88
N HIS A 157 12.27 -8.08 -4.28
CA HIS A 157 12.43 -9.48 -4.65
C HIS A 157 11.08 -9.97 -5.18
N LEU A 158 10.92 -10.06 -6.50
CA LEU A 158 9.67 -10.47 -7.14
C LEU A 158 9.73 -11.87 -7.74
N ASN A 159 10.93 -12.34 -8.10
CA ASN A 159 11.22 -13.70 -8.52
C ASN A 159 12.06 -14.40 -7.45
N LYS A 160 11.68 -15.64 -7.08
CA LYS A 160 12.35 -16.47 -6.05
C LYS A 160 13.64 -17.11 -6.56
N VAL A 161 14.48 -16.32 -7.22
CA VAL A 161 15.73 -16.76 -7.86
C VAL A 161 16.83 -15.78 -7.44
N GLY A 162 18.04 -16.30 -7.21
CA GLY A 162 19.20 -15.45 -6.89
C GLY A 162 19.13 -14.74 -5.54
N GLY A 163 18.41 -15.32 -4.57
CA GLY A 163 18.15 -14.70 -3.27
C GLY A 163 19.38 -14.57 -2.36
N TRP A 164 19.14 -13.99 -1.18
CA TRP A 164 20.17 -13.59 -0.21
C TRP A 164 20.82 -14.75 0.53
N GLY A 165 20.23 -15.96 0.49
CA GLY A 165 20.75 -17.12 1.21
C GLY A 165 20.64 -16.97 2.73
N LYS A 166 19.65 -16.20 3.21
CA LYS A 166 19.52 -15.80 4.60
C LYS A 166 18.10 -15.97 5.12
N LYS A 167 18.03 -16.17 6.44
CA LYS A 167 16.79 -16.08 7.20
C LYS A 167 16.66 -14.68 7.79
N LEU A 168 15.49 -14.08 7.64
CA LEU A 168 15.12 -12.84 8.30
C LEU A 168 14.34 -13.15 9.57
N VAL A 169 14.71 -12.50 10.68
CA VAL A 169 13.93 -12.55 11.92
C VAL A 169 12.90 -11.43 11.89
N ILE A 170 11.63 -11.78 12.10
CA ILE A 170 10.57 -10.81 12.31
C ILE A 170 9.81 -11.10 13.60
N TYR A 171 9.22 -10.07 14.20
CA TYR A 171 8.28 -10.18 15.30
C TYR A 171 6.91 -9.72 14.84
N ASP A 172 5.89 -10.57 15.04
CA ASP A 172 4.52 -10.22 14.70
C ASP A 172 3.92 -9.18 15.67
N LYS A 173 2.65 -8.83 15.48
CA LYS A 173 1.94 -7.86 16.32
C LYS A 173 1.86 -8.27 17.80
N MET A 174 1.93 -9.58 18.08
CA MET A 174 1.94 -10.14 19.43
C MET A 174 3.35 -10.28 20.00
N GLY A 175 4.40 -9.92 19.25
CA GLY A 175 5.79 -10.09 19.64
C GLY A 175 6.31 -11.51 19.44
N LEU A 176 5.59 -12.37 18.72
CA LEU A 176 6.04 -13.72 18.42
C LEU A 176 7.13 -13.67 17.35
N LYS A 177 8.25 -14.37 17.60
CA LYS A 177 9.38 -14.47 16.68
C LYS A 177 9.07 -15.44 15.54
N HIS A 178 9.36 -15.02 14.31
CA HIS A 178 9.33 -15.85 13.11
C HIS A 178 10.69 -15.77 12.40
N GLU A 179 11.13 -16.89 11.82
CA GLU A 179 12.34 -16.95 11.00
C GLU A 179 11.94 -17.26 9.55
N LEU A 180 12.09 -16.28 8.67
CA LEU A 180 11.62 -16.33 7.30
C LEU A 180 12.77 -16.55 6.33
N ASP A 181 12.71 -17.58 5.49
CA ASP A 181 13.65 -17.74 4.39
C ASP A 181 13.33 -16.74 3.27
N LEU A 182 14.20 -15.74 3.09
CA LEU A 182 14.01 -14.68 2.09
C LEU A 182 14.08 -15.19 0.65
N ASN A 183 14.74 -16.33 0.40
CA ASN A 183 14.77 -16.91 -0.96
C ASN A 183 13.40 -17.45 -1.38
N SER A 184 12.51 -17.69 -0.40
CA SER A 184 11.19 -18.28 -0.63
C SER A 184 10.05 -17.26 -0.67
N LEU A 185 10.35 -15.96 -0.52
CA LEU A 185 9.37 -14.90 -0.29
C LEU A 185 9.57 -13.73 -1.22
N GLU A 186 8.48 -13.19 -1.75
CA GLU A 186 8.47 -11.91 -2.43
C GLU A 186 8.34 -10.76 -1.43
N PHE A 187 9.23 -9.78 -1.52
CA PHE A 187 9.29 -8.67 -0.57
C PHE A 187 9.87 -7.38 -1.17
N MET A 188 9.71 -6.29 -0.44
CA MET A 188 10.31 -4.99 -0.77
C MET A 188 10.95 -4.38 0.47
N VAL A 189 12.12 -3.79 0.29
CA VAL A 189 12.80 -2.95 1.28
C VAL A 189 12.63 -1.49 0.89
N GLN A 190 12.23 -0.67 1.84
CA GLN A 190 11.95 0.75 1.64
C GLN A 190 12.41 1.56 2.85
N LYS A 191 12.79 2.81 2.65
CA LYS A 191 13.01 3.77 3.74
C LYS A 191 11.75 3.94 4.57
N LYS A 192 11.89 3.98 5.90
CA LYS A 192 10.80 4.31 6.81
C LYS A 192 10.62 5.82 6.86
N ALA A 193 9.38 6.29 6.78
CA ALA A 193 9.06 7.71 6.76
C ALA A 193 7.98 8.04 7.78
N ASN A 194 7.98 9.27 8.26
CA ASN A 194 6.92 9.80 9.12
C ASN A 194 5.76 10.29 8.25
N MET A 195 4.51 10.20 8.72
CA MET A 195 3.36 10.61 7.91
C MET A 195 3.39 12.12 7.61
N LEU A 196 3.07 12.50 6.35
CA LEU A 196 3.06 13.90 5.89
C LEU A 196 2.33 14.86 6.84
N CYS A 197 1.08 14.54 7.18
CA CYS A 197 0.27 15.38 8.06
C CYS A 197 0.83 15.47 9.49
N SER A 198 1.49 14.41 9.98
CA SER A 198 2.11 14.41 11.31
C SER A 198 3.32 15.34 11.38
N GLU A 199 4.18 15.35 10.36
CA GLU A 199 5.31 16.28 10.28
C GLU A 199 4.84 17.74 10.14
N LEU A 200 3.79 18.00 9.35
CA LEU A 200 3.23 19.35 9.23
C LEU A 200 2.63 19.86 10.55
N ILE A 201 1.96 18.99 11.32
CA ILE A 201 1.49 19.33 12.67
C ILE A 201 2.67 19.65 13.59
N LYS A 202 3.76 18.88 13.52
CA LYS A 202 4.98 19.14 14.32
C LYS A 202 5.57 20.51 13.99
N PHE A 203 5.72 20.86 12.71
CA PHE A 203 6.19 22.19 12.30
C PHE A 203 5.28 23.31 12.80
N LYS A 204 3.95 23.11 12.76
CA LYS A 204 3.02 24.07 13.34
C LYS A 204 3.24 24.24 14.85
N GLN A 205 3.38 23.14 15.59
CA GLN A 205 3.60 23.17 17.04
C GLN A 205 4.91 23.85 17.42
N THR A 206 5.93 23.78 16.57
CA THR A 206 7.22 24.45 16.77
C THR A 206 7.31 25.84 16.12
N ASN A 207 6.20 26.37 15.57
CA ASN A 207 6.17 27.62 14.78
C ASN A 207 7.20 27.67 13.64
N ASP A 208 7.52 26.52 13.04
CA ASP A 208 8.45 26.41 11.93
C ASP A 208 7.73 26.44 10.58
N LEU A 209 7.22 27.62 10.22
CA LEU A 209 6.53 27.82 8.94
C LEU A 209 7.45 27.59 7.74
N VAL A 210 8.75 27.86 7.88
CA VAL A 210 9.73 27.73 6.80
C VAL A 210 9.87 26.28 6.37
N SER A 211 10.07 25.36 7.32
CA SER A 211 10.13 23.92 7.01
C SER A 211 8.81 23.39 6.44
N GLY A 212 7.68 23.89 6.93
CA GLY A 212 6.37 23.58 6.35
C GLY A 212 6.27 23.97 4.87
N LYS A 213 6.67 25.19 4.52
CA LYS A 213 6.69 25.67 3.12
C LYS A 213 7.63 24.86 2.24
N ASN A 214 8.84 24.60 2.72
CA ASN A 214 9.84 23.79 2.01
C ASN A 214 9.33 22.37 1.73
N LEU A 215 8.58 21.78 2.67
CA LEU A 215 7.98 20.46 2.47
C LEU A 215 6.85 20.48 1.42
N ILE A 216 6.03 21.55 1.38
CA ILE A 216 5.02 21.73 0.33
C ILE A 216 5.67 21.87 -1.04
N ASP A 217 6.73 22.68 -1.16
CA ASP A 217 7.47 22.82 -2.41
C ASP A 217 8.04 21.48 -2.87
N SER A 218 8.70 20.76 -1.95
CA SER A 218 9.25 19.44 -2.23
C SER A 218 8.19 18.42 -2.66
N LEU A 219 6.98 18.51 -2.08
CA LEU A 219 5.86 17.66 -2.44
C LEU A 219 5.35 17.95 -3.86
N LEU A 220 5.22 19.24 -4.21
CA LEU A 220 4.83 19.63 -5.56
C LEU A 220 5.91 19.24 -6.59
N THR A 221 7.19 19.44 -6.26
CA THR A 221 8.30 18.98 -7.11
C THR A 221 8.25 17.48 -7.34
N LEU A 222 7.98 16.69 -6.29
CA LEU A 222 7.82 15.24 -6.39
C LEU A 222 6.70 14.88 -7.37
N LEU A 223 5.49 15.40 -7.16
CA LEU A 223 4.33 15.08 -8.00
C LEU A 223 4.54 15.52 -9.46
N LEU A 224 5.10 16.70 -9.68
CA LEU A 224 5.37 17.22 -11.02
C LEU A 224 6.49 16.44 -11.74
N SER A 225 7.51 15.99 -11.03
CA SER A 225 8.57 15.10 -11.56
C SER A 225 7.98 13.81 -12.13
N GLU A 226 7.04 13.20 -11.40
CA GLU A 226 6.36 11.98 -11.82
C GLU A 226 5.59 12.21 -13.13
N TYR A 227 4.73 13.23 -13.15
CA TYR A 227 3.92 13.55 -14.33
C TYR A 227 4.79 13.90 -15.54
N ALA A 228 5.84 14.69 -15.36
CA ALA A 228 6.77 15.05 -16.43
C ALA A 228 7.43 13.83 -17.08
N ARG A 229 7.66 12.76 -16.30
CA ARG A 229 8.22 11.49 -16.77
C ARG A 229 7.16 10.48 -17.22
N GLY A 230 5.89 10.86 -17.22
CA GLY A 230 4.77 10.01 -17.63
C GLY A 230 4.37 8.98 -16.56
N TYR A 231 4.69 9.22 -15.29
CA TYR A 231 4.24 8.38 -14.18
C TYR A 231 3.02 8.99 -13.51
N ALA A 232 2.14 8.12 -13.03
CA ALA A 232 1.05 8.51 -12.16
C ALA A 232 0.73 7.41 -11.15
N ASP A 233 0.22 7.82 -10.01
CA ASP A 233 -0.32 6.94 -8.98
C ASP A 233 -1.85 7.06 -9.01
N ASN A 234 -2.53 5.95 -9.29
CA ASN A 234 -3.98 5.89 -9.37
C ASN A 234 -4.68 6.00 -8.00
N ASP A 235 -3.92 6.05 -6.90
CA ASP A 235 -4.47 6.36 -5.59
C ASP A 235 -4.45 7.87 -5.30
N HIS A 236 -5.64 8.42 -5.06
CA HIS A 236 -5.80 9.83 -4.71
C HIS A 236 -5.62 10.11 -3.21
N ALA A 237 -5.32 9.09 -2.39
CA ALA A 237 -5.17 9.21 -0.95
C ALA A 237 -3.80 9.81 -0.53
N LEU A 238 -3.46 11.00 -1.05
CA LEU A 238 -2.18 11.68 -0.83
C LEU A 238 -1.74 11.69 0.66
N MET A 239 -2.63 12.11 1.56
CA MET A 239 -2.31 12.21 2.99
C MET A 239 -2.00 10.86 3.65
N GLN A 240 -2.53 9.76 3.12
CA GLN A 240 -2.33 8.41 3.63
C GLN A 240 -1.16 7.70 2.98
N ASN A 241 -0.79 8.11 1.76
CA ASN A 241 0.19 7.43 0.93
C ASN A 241 1.52 8.20 0.83
N THR A 242 1.62 9.40 1.40
CA THR A 242 2.85 10.19 1.45
C THR A 242 3.42 10.26 2.87
N GLY A 243 4.69 9.90 2.99
CA GLY A 243 5.51 10.12 4.17
C GLY A 243 6.61 11.14 3.91
N VAL A 244 7.37 11.47 4.95
CA VAL A 244 8.53 12.35 4.94
C VAL A 244 9.74 11.58 5.47
N TYR A 245 10.80 11.55 4.67
CA TYR A 245 12.10 10.97 5.03
C TYR A 245 13.18 12.02 4.82
N ARG A 246 13.89 12.38 5.90
CA ARG A 246 14.94 13.43 5.90
C ARG A 246 14.48 14.69 5.17
N ASP A 247 13.35 15.23 5.63
CA ASP A 247 12.70 16.46 5.13
C ASP A 247 12.20 16.41 3.68
N LYS A 248 12.24 15.24 3.03
CA LYS A 248 11.74 15.04 1.67
C LYS A 248 10.50 14.16 1.69
N PRO A 249 9.44 14.52 0.94
CA PRO A 249 8.30 13.65 0.80
C PRO A 249 8.68 12.42 -0.02
N ILE A 250 8.11 11.27 0.33
CA ILE A 250 8.17 10.04 -0.45
C ILE A 250 6.81 9.33 -0.44
N HIS A 251 6.49 8.58 -1.49
CA HIS A 251 5.33 7.69 -1.52
C HIS A 251 5.63 6.43 -0.71
N ILE A 252 4.87 6.26 0.38
CA ILE A 252 4.97 5.08 1.25
C ILE A 252 4.01 3.97 0.83
N ASP A 253 3.02 4.22 -0.02
CA ASP A 253 2.26 3.18 -0.72
C ASP A 253 2.62 3.21 -2.21
N VAL A 254 3.12 2.09 -2.72
CA VAL A 254 3.66 1.96 -4.08
C VAL A 254 2.90 0.92 -4.89
N GLY A 255 1.64 0.68 -4.54
CA GLY A 255 0.82 -0.41 -5.09
C GLY A 255 -0.02 -0.08 -6.33
N GLN A 256 0.01 1.16 -6.83
CA GLN A 256 -0.89 1.66 -7.88
C GLN A 256 -0.22 2.57 -8.94
N PHE A 257 1.11 2.55 -9.02
CA PHE A 257 1.83 3.28 -10.07
C PHE A 257 1.56 2.70 -11.46
N VAL A 258 1.47 3.60 -12.42
CA VAL A 258 1.37 3.29 -13.84
C VAL A 258 2.26 4.25 -14.63
N LYS A 259 2.81 3.75 -15.74
CA LYS A 259 3.52 4.56 -16.72
C LYS A 259 2.60 4.79 -17.92
N ASN A 260 2.30 6.04 -18.20
CA ASN A 260 1.46 6.45 -19.30
C ASN A 260 1.90 7.83 -19.82
N SER A 261 2.19 7.92 -21.13
CA SER A 261 2.59 9.18 -21.75
C SER A 261 1.54 10.28 -21.62
N ILE A 262 0.25 9.93 -21.51
CA ILE A 262 -0.84 10.89 -21.29
C ILE A 262 -0.66 11.62 -19.95
N ALA A 263 0.01 11.01 -18.95
CA ALA A 263 0.29 11.66 -17.67
C ALA A 263 1.19 12.89 -17.81
N SER A 264 1.98 13.01 -18.89
CA SER A 264 2.79 14.19 -19.18
C SER A 264 2.04 15.31 -19.90
N ASP A 265 0.81 15.09 -20.35
CA ASP A 265 0.00 16.14 -20.99
C ASP A 265 -0.38 17.21 -19.93
N PRO A 266 -0.03 18.49 -20.15
CA PRO A 266 -0.40 19.60 -19.26
C PRO A 266 -1.88 19.67 -18.90
N LYS A 267 -2.78 19.35 -19.83
CA LYS A 267 -4.22 19.36 -19.52
C LYS A 267 -4.58 18.26 -18.51
N VAL A 268 -3.93 17.11 -18.61
CA VAL A 268 -4.20 15.94 -17.78
C VAL A 268 -3.56 16.10 -16.41
N TYR A 269 -2.25 16.35 -16.32
CA TYR A 269 -1.60 16.42 -15.01
C TYR A 269 -2.06 17.60 -14.17
N ARG A 270 -2.48 18.72 -14.77
CA ARG A 270 -3.01 19.86 -14.01
C ARG A 270 -4.32 19.50 -13.30
N GLN A 271 -5.21 18.80 -14.00
CA GLN A 271 -6.46 18.29 -13.41
C GLN A 271 -6.17 17.22 -12.34
N GLU A 272 -5.20 16.34 -12.59
CA GLU A 272 -4.82 15.28 -11.65
C GLU A 272 -4.19 15.87 -10.38
N LEU A 273 -3.22 16.78 -10.52
CA LEU A 273 -2.59 17.52 -9.42
C LEU A 273 -3.63 18.25 -8.57
N PHE A 274 -4.56 18.97 -9.21
CA PHE A 274 -5.64 19.65 -8.49
C PHE A 274 -6.50 18.66 -7.68
N SER A 275 -6.88 17.54 -8.29
CA SER A 275 -7.74 16.54 -7.67
C SER A 275 -7.04 15.82 -6.52
N LYS A 276 -5.75 15.46 -6.69
CA LYS A 276 -4.92 14.79 -5.68
C LYS A 276 -4.67 15.69 -4.47
N MET A 277 -4.47 16.99 -4.69
CA MET A 277 -4.24 17.97 -3.62
C MET A 277 -5.53 18.43 -2.93
N TRP A 278 -6.71 18.22 -3.52
CA TRP A 278 -7.98 18.77 -3.03
C TRP A 278 -8.27 18.49 -1.54
N LYS A 279 -8.26 17.21 -1.15
CA LYS A 279 -8.53 16.83 0.25
C LYS A 279 -7.46 17.33 1.20
N PHE A 280 -6.21 17.37 0.74
CA PHE A 280 -5.09 17.88 1.52
C PHE A 280 -5.19 19.39 1.75
N ARG A 281 -5.61 20.18 0.75
CA ARG A 281 -5.91 21.61 0.90
C ARG A 281 -7.02 21.87 1.91
N ILE A 282 -8.10 21.08 1.88
CA ILE A 282 -9.19 21.17 2.87
C ILE A 282 -8.64 20.91 4.28
N TRP A 283 -7.80 19.89 4.43
CA TRP A 283 -7.16 19.59 5.69
C TRP A 283 -6.23 20.72 6.16
N LEU A 284 -5.39 21.27 5.28
CA LEU A 284 -4.52 22.41 5.58
C LEU A 284 -5.31 23.65 6.01
N ARG A 285 -6.40 24.00 5.33
CA ARG A 285 -7.22 25.17 5.73
C ARG A 285 -7.77 25.04 7.14
N LYS A 286 -8.02 23.82 7.60
CA LYS A 286 -8.50 23.55 8.96
C LYS A 286 -7.35 23.52 9.96
N GLU A 287 -6.27 22.80 9.66
CA GLU A 287 -5.22 22.48 10.62
C GLU A 287 -4.04 23.46 10.57
N TYR A 288 -3.74 24.09 9.43
CA TYR A 288 -2.61 25.01 9.24
C TYR A 288 -2.92 26.09 8.16
N PRO A 289 -3.77 27.09 8.45
CA PRO A 289 -4.29 28.03 7.45
C PRO A 289 -3.22 28.80 6.66
N GLU A 290 -2.17 29.30 7.32
CA GLU A 290 -1.07 30.02 6.66
C GLU A 290 -0.36 29.17 5.58
N LEU A 291 -0.21 27.87 5.85
CA LEU A 291 0.38 26.94 4.89
C LEU A 291 -0.62 26.58 3.77
N ALA A 292 -1.93 26.63 4.06
CA ALA A 292 -2.96 26.43 3.05
C ALA A 292 -2.95 27.55 2.00
N ASP A 293 -2.82 28.80 2.44
CA ASP A 293 -2.73 29.97 1.55
C ASP A 293 -1.49 29.87 0.66
N TYR A 294 -0.34 29.54 1.25
CA TYR A 294 0.88 29.28 0.50
C TYR A 294 0.71 28.12 -0.50
N THR A 295 0.08 27.02 -0.10
CA THR A 295 -0.18 25.88 -0.99
C THR A 295 -1.06 26.27 -2.18
N ASP A 296 -2.07 27.11 -1.96
CA ASP A 296 -2.95 27.62 -3.02
C ASP A 296 -2.21 28.51 -4.02
N GLU A 297 -1.28 29.36 -3.55
CA GLU A 297 -0.39 30.15 -4.40
C GLU A 297 0.47 29.27 -5.29
N ARG A 298 1.19 28.30 -4.70
CA ARG A 298 2.07 27.38 -5.44
C ARG A 298 1.31 26.53 -6.46
N LEU A 299 0.09 26.10 -6.12
CA LEU A 299 -0.76 25.36 -7.07
C LEU A 299 -1.29 26.24 -8.19
N SER A 300 -1.63 27.49 -7.91
CA SER A 300 -2.03 28.47 -8.93
C SER A 300 -0.90 28.71 -9.93
N GLU A 301 0.34 28.81 -9.47
CA GLU A 301 1.51 28.91 -10.35
C GLU A 301 1.69 27.65 -11.23
N ALA A 302 1.61 26.46 -10.63
CA ALA A 302 1.83 25.20 -11.34
C ALA A 302 0.72 24.86 -12.36
N ILE A 303 -0.53 25.20 -12.03
CA ILE A 303 -1.71 24.89 -12.86
C ILE A 303 -2.02 26.03 -13.84
N GLY A 304 -1.71 27.27 -13.46
CA GLY A 304 -2.03 28.48 -14.22
C GLY A 304 -3.51 28.91 -14.07
N PRO A 305 -4.02 29.72 -15.01
CA PRO A 305 -5.32 30.42 -14.88
C PRO A 305 -6.53 29.52 -14.65
N SER A 306 -6.46 28.24 -15.03
CA SER A 306 -7.55 27.29 -14.81
C SER A 306 -7.74 26.91 -13.34
N PHE A 307 -6.75 27.14 -12.46
CA PHE A 307 -6.83 26.75 -11.05
C PHE A 307 -8.12 27.23 -10.35
N ALA A 308 -8.56 28.45 -10.66
CA ALA A 308 -9.77 29.04 -10.08
C ALA A 308 -11.08 28.38 -10.54
N THR A 309 -11.08 27.66 -11.67
CA THR A 309 -12.28 27.09 -12.29
C THR A 309 -12.30 25.56 -12.27
N LEU A 310 -11.19 24.92 -11.91
CA LEU A 310 -11.11 23.46 -11.81
C LEU A 310 -12.01 22.91 -10.70
N THR A 311 -12.57 21.72 -10.96
CA THR A 311 -13.32 20.94 -9.98
C THR A 311 -12.63 19.60 -9.73
N PRO A 312 -12.62 19.09 -8.49
CA PRO A 312 -11.89 17.87 -8.17
C PRO A 312 -12.58 16.63 -8.74
N GLN A 313 -11.81 15.73 -9.37
CA GLN A 313 -12.31 14.45 -9.87
C GLN A 313 -11.98 13.34 -8.87
N LEU A 314 -12.87 13.12 -7.89
CA LEU A 314 -12.59 12.23 -6.75
C LEU A 314 -12.89 10.74 -6.97
N ASN A 315 -13.69 10.41 -8.00
CA ASN A 315 -14.17 9.05 -8.25
C ASN A 315 -13.69 8.45 -9.58
N LYS A 316 -12.92 9.23 -10.34
CA LYS A 316 -12.33 8.87 -11.63
C LYS A 316 -11.01 9.65 -11.67
N SER A 317 -9.86 8.99 -11.69
CA SER A 317 -8.71 9.67 -12.27
C SER A 317 -9.14 10.11 -13.67
N SER A 318 -8.74 11.31 -14.11
CA SER A 318 -8.95 11.70 -15.51
C SER A 318 -8.27 10.70 -16.45
N MET A 319 -7.26 9.98 -15.92
CA MET A 319 -6.65 8.76 -16.42
C MET A 319 -7.42 7.48 -16.06
N GLY A 320 -8.75 7.53 -16.15
CA GLY A 320 -9.66 6.54 -15.60
C GLY A 320 -9.28 5.12 -15.97
N ARG A 321 -8.85 4.32 -14.98
CA ARG A 321 -8.42 2.91 -15.11
C ARG A 321 -7.92 2.60 -16.51
N ILE A 322 -6.84 3.26 -16.94
CA ILE A 322 -6.22 2.87 -18.20
C ILE A 322 -5.79 1.41 -17.96
N PRO A 323 -6.36 0.42 -18.70
CA PRO A 323 -5.89 -0.95 -18.57
C PRO A 323 -4.39 -0.91 -18.82
N ALA A 324 -3.63 -1.71 -18.06
CA ALA A 324 -2.21 -1.90 -18.27
C ALA A 324 -1.98 -2.62 -19.62
N ASN A 325 -2.36 -1.99 -20.72
CA ASN A 325 -2.05 -2.37 -22.08
C ASN A 325 -0.93 -1.42 -22.53
N ALA A 326 0.17 -1.44 -21.78
CA ALA A 326 1.47 -1.09 -22.31
C ALA A 326 2.25 -2.39 -22.23
N THR A 327 2.34 -3.04 -23.39
CA THR A 327 3.27 -4.11 -23.71
C THR A 327 4.60 -3.95 -22.96
N PHE A 328 4.92 -4.94 -22.14
CA PHE A 328 6.29 -5.33 -21.86
C PHE A 328 6.53 -6.67 -22.56
#